data_AF-A0A4Y2AY70-F1
#
_entry.id   AF-A0A4Y2AY70-F1
#
_cell.length_a   1.000
_cell.length_b   1.000
_cell.length_c   1.000
_cell.angle_alpha   90.00
_cell.angle_beta   90.00
_cell.angle_gamma   90.00
#
_symmetry.space_group_name_H-M   'P 1'
#
loop_
_entity.id
_entity.type
_entity.pdbx_description
1 polymer ?
#
loop_
_entity_poly.entity_id
_entity_poly.type
_entity_poly.pdbx_seq_one_letter_code
_entity_poly.pdbx_strand_id
1 'polypeptide(L)'
;WLENSDVANRALDMLPHLKSYVDGVEKNKEAPCSNSYNLIKEAIKDKLLPSKLTIFRTVACELGLIERFVGKDVLMKNSILEIDINDIKSLCTDKQMDLDISTLSCIRKSQVPEKDATALRKECMQFLLNCLQKMRECSPLIYSLTKAV
;
A
#
# COMPACT_ATOMS: atom_id res chain seq x y z
N TRP A 1 -12.59 -7.21 -3.18
CA TRP A 1 -11.19 -6.76 -3.16
C TRP A 1 -10.78 -6.11 -4.48
N LEU A 2 -11.10 -6.68 -5.65
CA LEU A 2 -10.82 -6.02 -6.95
C LEU A 2 -11.40 -4.61 -7.10
N GLU A 3 -12.62 -4.35 -6.60
CA GLU A 3 -13.25 -3.01 -6.66
C GLU A 3 -12.47 -1.92 -5.90
N ASN A 4 -11.59 -2.31 -4.98
CA ASN A 4 -10.76 -1.37 -4.24
C ASN A 4 -9.67 -0.74 -5.13
N SER A 5 -9.31 -1.40 -6.23
CA SER A 5 -8.34 -0.85 -7.19
C SER A 5 -8.89 0.38 -7.91
N ASP A 6 -10.14 0.34 -8.35
CA ASP A 6 -10.83 1.48 -8.99
C ASP A 6 -11.06 2.63 -8.01
N VAL A 7 -11.30 2.32 -6.74
CA VAL A 7 -11.36 3.34 -5.67
C VAL A 7 -9.99 4.01 -5.49
N ALA A 8 -8.91 3.23 -5.46
CA ALA A 8 -7.55 3.75 -5.33
C ALA A 8 -7.14 4.61 -6.53
N ASN A 9 -7.48 4.17 -7.74
CA ASN A 9 -7.23 4.93 -8.97
C ASN A 9 -7.95 6.28 -8.94
N ARG A 10 -9.26 6.29 -8.67
CA ARG A 10 -10.03 7.53 -8.54
C ARG A 10 -9.48 8.46 -7.47
N ALA A 11 -9.04 7.92 -6.33
CA ALA A 11 -8.44 8.73 -5.27
C ALA A 11 -7.15 9.41 -5.73
N LEU A 12 -6.30 8.71 -6.49
CA LEU A 12 -5.08 9.29 -7.07
C LEU A 12 -5.40 10.37 -8.11
N ASP A 13 -6.38 10.13 -8.97
CA ASP A 13 -6.81 11.06 -10.01
C ASP A 13 -7.45 12.33 -9.43
N MET A 14 -8.22 12.20 -8.35
CA MET A 14 -8.90 13.32 -7.70
C MET A 14 -7.97 14.17 -6.83
N LEU A 15 -6.85 13.61 -6.36
CA LEU A 15 -5.97 14.26 -5.39
C LEU A 15 -5.48 15.68 -5.81
N PRO A 16 -5.05 15.92 -7.06
CA PRO A 16 -4.64 17.25 -7.52
C PRO A 16 -5.80 18.25 -7.51
N HIS A 17 -6.99 17.81 -7.88
CA HIS A 17 -8.19 18.63 -7.91
C HIS A 17 -8.63 19.02 -6.50
N LEU A 18 -8.57 18.09 -5.55
CA LEU A 18 -8.86 18.35 -4.14
C LEU A 18 -7.87 19.34 -3.53
N LYS A 19 -6.58 19.24 -3.87
CA LYS A 19 -5.56 20.22 -3.47
C LYS A 19 -5.91 21.62 -3.97
N SER A 20 -6.17 21.75 -5.27
CA SER A 20 -6.56 23.04 -5.87
C SER A 20 -7.84 23.61 -5.25
N TYR A 21 -8.80 22.75 -4.89
CA TYR A 21 -10.03 23.16 -4.24
C TYR A 21 -9.78 23.71 -2.83
N VAL A 22 -9.04 22.97 -1.99
CA VAL A 22 -8.68 23.41 -0.63
C VAL A 22 -7.90 24.73 -0.69
N ASP A 23 -6.92 24.84 -1.58
CA ASP A 23 -6.14 26.07 -1.77
C ASP A 23 -7.01 27.28 -2.16
N GLY A 24 -8.01 27.07 -3.02
CA GLY A 24 -8.96 28.11 -3.43
C GLY A 24 -9.87 28.56 -2.29
N VAL A 25 -10.37 27.60 -1.51
CA VAL A 25 -11.22 27.85 -0.35
C VAL A 25 -10.47 28.61 0.74
N GLU A 26 -9.24 28.22 1.04
CA GLU A 26 -8.42 28.91 2.06
C GLU A 26 -8.10 30.36 1.67
N LYS A 27 -7.97 30.66 0.37
CA LYS A 27 -7.77 32.03 -0.13
C LYS A 27 -9.03 32.90 0.01
N ASN A 28 -10.22 32.32 -0.20
CA ASN A 28 -11.48 33.05 -0.19
C ASN A 28 -12.10 33.21 1.21
N LYS A 29 -11.52 32.62 2.26
CA LYS A 29 -11.95 32.66 3.68
C LYS A 29 -13.37 32.14 3.99
N GLU A 30 -14.16 31.76 3.00
CA GLU A 30 -15.44 31.05 3.16
C GLU A 30 -15.21 29.54 3.18
N ALA A 31 -14.66 29.03 4.28
CA ALA A 31 -14.39 27.60 4.43
C ALA A 31 -15.67 26.81 4.75
N PRO A 32 -15.94 25.67 4.07
CA PRO A 32 -16.99 24.75 4.46
C PRO A 32 -16.71 24.20 5.86
N CYS A 33 -17.71 24.18 6.73
CA CYS A 33 -17.61 23.57 8.07
C CYS A 33 -17.93 22.05 8.07
N SER A 34 -17.97 21.40 6.90
CA SER A 34 -18.36 19.99 6.82
C SER A 34 -17.24 19.06 7.31
N ASN A 35 -17.61 17.94 7.91
CA ASN A 35 -16.67 16.91 8.36
C ASN A 35 -15.81 16.38 7.20
N SER A 36 -16.40 16.18 6.02
CA SER A 36 -15.69 15.72 4.83
C SER A 36 -14.62 16.71 4.36
N TYR A 37 -14.91 18.01 4.39
CA TYR A 37 -13.94 19.04 4.06
C TYR A 37 -12.77 19.04 5.04
N ASN A 38 -13.05 19.02 6.34
CA ASN A 38 -12.01 18.99 7.36
C ASN A 38 -11.11 17.75 7.23
N LEU A 39 -11.69 16.58 6.95
CA LEU A 39 -10.95 15.35 6.73
C LEU A 39 -10.00 15.46 5.52
N ILE A 40 -10.49 15.95 4.38
CA ILE A 40 -9.68 16.12 3.18
C ILE A 40 -8.59 17.18 3.38
N LYS A 41 -8.92 18.29 4.05
CA LYS A 41 -7.97 19.35 4.40
C LYS A 41 -6.82 18.82 5.25
N GLU A 42 -7.10 18.00 6.25
CA GLU A 42 -6.04 17.37 7.05
C GLU A 42 -5.28 16.30 6.25
N ALA A 43 -5.97 15.47 5.47
CA ALA A 43 -5.34 14.40 4.69
C ALA A 43 -4.36 14.93 3.65
N ILE A 44 -4.68 16.05 2.98
CA ILE A 44 -3.82 16.65 1.95
C ILE A 44 -2.48 17.16 2.50
N LYS A 45 -2.42 17.48 3.80
CA LYS A 45 -1.17 17.89 4.46
C LYS A 45 -0.16 16.74 4.54
N ASP A 46 -0.61 15.49 4.50
CA ASP A 46 0.28 14.33 4.45
C ASP A 46 0.98 14.26 3.08
N LYS A 47 2.26 14.65 3.06
CA LYS A 47 3.10 14.59 1.86
C LYS A 47 3.28 13.18 1.32
N LEU A 48 3.08 12.14 2.14
CA LEU A 48 3.20 10.73 1.77
C LEU A 48 1.86 10.10 1.39
N LEU A 49 0.74 10.83 1.48
CA LEU A 49 -0.57 10.35 1.04
C LEU A 49 -0.57 9.78 -0.39
N PRO A 50 0.05 10.44 -1.41
CA PRO A 50 0.12 9.87 -2.76
C PRO A 50 0.87 8.53 -2.78
N SER A 51 1.96 8.41 -2.02
CA SER A 51 2.74 7.17 -1.93
C SER A 51 1.91 6.07 -1.29
N LYS A 52 1.20 6.36 -0.19
CA LYS A 52 0.31 5.40 0.49
C LYS A 52 -0.81 4.90 -0.41
N LEU A 53 -1.47 5.80 -1.16
CA LEU A 53 -2.52 5.43 -2.11
C LEU A 53 -1.99 4.60 -3.28
N THR A 54 -0.78 4.91 -3.76
CA THR A 54 -0.13 4.14 -4.83
C THR A 54 0.19 2.71 -4.38
N ILE A 55 0.68 2.55 -3.14
CA ILE A 55 0.93 1.24 -2.55
C ILE A 55 -0.39 0.47 -2.40
N PHE A 56 -1.42 1.10 -1.86
CA PHE A 56 -2.74 0.49 -1.73
C PHE A 56 -3.28 0.01 -3.09
N ARG A 57 -3.15 0.82 -4.14
CA ARG A 57 -3.49 0.44 -5.51
C ARG A 57 -2.72 -0.81 -5.96
N THR A 58 -1.41 -0.84 -5.77
CA THR A 58 -0.57 -2.00 -6.14
C THR A 58 -1.04 -3.28 -5.45
N VAL A 59 -1.34 -3.20 -4.15
CA VAL A 59 -1.88 -4.34 -3.38
C VAL A 59 -3.25 -4.79 -3.88
N ALA A 60 -4.10 -3.83 -4.27
CA ALA A 60 -5.42 -4.13 -4.78
C ALA A 60 -5.38 -4.75 -6.21
N CYS A 61 -4.32 -4.52 -6.98
CA CYS A 61 -4.19 -4.97 -8.36
C CYS A 61 -3.37 -6.25 -8.54
N GLU A 62 -2.35 -6.50 -7.72
CA GLU A 62 -1.37 -7.55 -7.98
C GLU A 62 -1.53 -8.79 -7.08
N LEU A 63 -1.56 -9.96 -7.71
CA LEU A 63 -1.43 -11.27 -7.03
C LEU A 63 0.04 -11.58 -6.67
N GLY A 64 1.02 -10.88 -7.25
CA GLY A 64 2.46 -11.09 -7.07
C GLY A 64 3.05 -10.47 -5.81
N LEU A 65 2.25 -10.29 -4.75
CA LEU A 65 2.69 -9.61 -3.53
C LEU A 65 3.92 -10.28 -2.93
N ILE A 66 3.95 -11.63 -2.94
CA ILE A 66 5.02 -12.46 -2.35
C ILE A 66 6.40 -12.14 -2.92
N GLU A 67 6.49 -11.85 -4.21
CA GLU A 67 7.76 -11.56 -4.88
C GLU A 67 8.37 -10.22 -4.45
N ARG A 68 7.58 -9.30 -3.89
CA ARG A 68 8.03 -7.95 -3.51
C ARG A 68 8.77 -7.92 -2.17
N PHE A 69 8.56 -8.92 -1.31
CA PHE A 69 9.09 -8.92 0.05
C PHE A 69 9.73 -10.23 0.49
N VAL A 70 9.66 -11.32 -0.28
CA VAL A 70 10.45 -12.53 0.01
C VAL A 70 11.80 -12.43 -0.69
N GLY A 71 12.88 -12.81 0.02
CA GLY A 71 14.22 -12.87 -0.53
C GLY A 71 14.25 -13.70 -1.82
N LYS A 72 14.89 -13.18 -2.88
CA LYS A 72 14.97 -13.87 -4.19
C LYS A 72 15.55 -15.28 -4.06
N ASP A 73 16.48 -15.47 -3.13
CA ASP A 73 17.09 -16.75 -2.80
C ASP A 73 16.11 -17.76 -2.18
N VAL A 74 15.09 -17.28 -1.46
CA VAL A 74 14.05 -18.10 -0.82
C VAL A 74 12.97 -18.49 -1.82
N LEU A 75 12.57 -17.56 -2.70
CA LEU A 75 11.62 -17.80 -3.79
C LEU A 75 12.11 -18.86 -4.79
N MET A 76 13.42 -18.90 -5.05
CA MET A 76 14.01 -19.86 -5.99
C MET A 76 14.12 -21.28 -5.41
N LYS A 77 14.02 -21.43 -4.09
CA LYS A 77 14.27 -22.70 -3.38
C LYS A 77 13.00 -23.39 -2.88
N ASN A 78 11.92 -22.66 -2.66
CA ASN A 78 10.72 -23.16 -2.01
C ASN A 78 9.48 -22.89 -2.86
N SER A 79 8.48 -23.76 -2.77
CA SER A 79 7.15 -23.46 -3.29
C SER A 79 6.52 -22.31 -2.49
N ILE A 80 5.69 -21.48 -3.14
CA ILE A 80 5.03 -20.32 -2.51
C ILE A 80 4.27 -20.69 -1.22
N LEU A 81 3.74 -21.92 -1.14
CA LEU A 81 2.99 -22.43 0.01
C LEU A 81 3.87 -22.84 1.21
N GLU A 82 5.14 -23.13 0.95
CA GLU A 82 6.11 -23.60 1.94
C GLU A 82 6.86 -22.46 2.62
N ILE A 83 6.78 -21.25 2.05
CA ILE A 83 7.43 -20.07 2.59
C ILE A 83 6.73 -19.68 3.91
N ASP A 84 7.51 -19.64 4.99
CA ASP A 84 7.06 -19.05 6.24
C ASP A 84 7.17 -17.52 6.16
N ILE A 85 6.03 -16.88 5.97
CA ILE A 85 5.89 -15.42 5.88
C ILE A 85 6.12 -14.75 7.24
N ASN A 86 6.12 -15.51 8.35
CA ASN A 86 6.38 -14.99 9.68
C ASN A 86 7.88 -15.03 10.07
N ASP A 87 8.70 -15.76 9.33
CA ASP A 87 10.14 -15.79 9.57
C ASP A 87 10.81 -14.55 8.96
N ILE A 88 11.37 -13.68 9.81
CA ILE A 88 12.10 -12.48 9.38
C ILE A 88 13.24 -12.81 8.41
N LYS A 89 13.82 -14.03 8.48
CA LYS A 89 14.89 -14.46 7.57
C LYS A 89 14.41 -14.76 6.16
N SER A 90 13.12 -15.05 5.96
CA SER A 90 12.55 -15.26 4.63
C SER A 90 12.27 -13.93 3.91
N LEU A 91 12.19 -12.84 4.68
CA LEU A 91 11.82 -11.52 4.21
C LEU A 91 13.02 -10.69 3.74
N CYS A 92 12.80 -9.89 2.70
CA CYS A 92 13.70 -8.84 2.25
C CYS A 92 13.86 -7.77 3.35
N THR A 93 15.03 -7.12 3.36
CA THR A 93 15.22 -5.93 4.20
C THR A 93 14.37 -4.75 3.70
N ASP A 94 14.04 -3.79 4.58
CA ASP A 94 13.27 -2.58 4.23
C ASP A 94 13.82 -1.85 3.00
N LYS A 95 15.15 -1.88 2.79
CA LYS A 95 15.83 -1.22 1.67
C LYS A 95 15.73 -1.99 0.36
N GLN A 96 15.55 -3.32 0.43
CA GLN A 96 15.47 -4.22 -0.71
C GLN A 96 14.04 -4.48 -1.17
N MET A 97 13.05 -4.10 -0.35
CA MET A 97 11.64 -4.17 -0.70
C MET A 97 11.38 -3.47 -2.04
N ASP A 98 10.77 -4.20 -2.97
CA ASP A 98 10.44 -3.67 -4.28
C ASP A 98 9.19 -2.78 -4.21
N LEU A 99 9.45 -1.50 -3.99
CA LEU A 99 8.45 -0.45 -4.17
C LEU A 99 8.37 -0.15 -5.67
N ASP A 100 7.18 -0.33 -6.24
CA ASP A 100 6.89 -0.01 -7.63
C ASP A 100 7.41 1.40 -8.02
N ILE A 101 7.78 1.56 -9.29
CA ILE A 101 8.32 2.81 -9.86
C ILE A 101 7.39 3.99 -9.55
N SER A 102 6.08 3.76 -9.60
CA SER A 102 5.07 4.76 -9.28
C SER A 102 5.24 5.28 -7.85
N THR A 103 5.37 4.38 -6.88
CA THR A 103 5.54 4.71 -5.46
C THR A 103 6.85 5.43 -5.20
N LEU A 104 7.95 4.96 -5.79
CA LEU A 104 9.24 5.63 -5.68
C LEU A 104 9.19 7.04 -6.26
N SER A 105 8.48 7.25 -7.37
CA SER A 105 8.28 8.57 -7.95
C SER A 105 7.52 9.52 -7.01
N CYS A 106 6.50 9.03 -6.31
CA CYS A 106 5.74 9.80 -5.33
C CYS A 106 6.59 10.18 -4.10
N ILE A 107 7.41 9.26 -3.59
CA ILE A 107 8.34 9.53 -2.48
C ILE A 107 9.40 10.57 -2.90
N ARG A 108 9.93 10.49 -4.12
CA ARG A 108 10.89 11.48 -4.62
C ARG A 108 10.25 12.86 -4.76
N LYS A 109 9.01 12.92 -5.28
CA LYS A 109 8.24 14.17 -5.42
C LYS A 109 7.87 14.80 -4.07
N SER A 110 7.70 14.00 -3.02
CA SER A 110 7.30 14.50 -1.71
C SER A 110 8.44 15.19 -0.93
N GLN A 111 9.70 14.98 -1.34
CA GLN A 111 10.90 15.58 -0.72
C GLN A 111 10.95 15.42 0.81
N VAL A 112 10.43 14.31 1.33
CA VAL A 112 10.45 14.02 2.77
C VAL A 112 11.85 13.61 3.24
N PRO A 113 12.18 13.82 4.53
CA PRO A 113 13.39 13.27 5.13
C PRO A 113 13.52 11.76 4.90
N GLU A 114 14.77 11.28 4.74
CA GLU A 114 15.05 9.85 4.53
C GLU A 114 14.53 8.96 5.67
N LYS A 115 14.51 9.51 6.89
CA LYS A 115 13.92 8.86 8.07
C LYS A 115 12.44 8.51 7.84
N ASP A 116 11.65 9.46 7.33
CA ASP A 116 10.21 9.29 7.12
C ASP A 116 9.95 8.37 5.92
N ALA A 117 10.78 8.45 4.87
CA ALA A 117 10.73 7.52 3.75
C ALA A 117 11.06 6.08 4.18
N THR A 118 11.96 5.89 5.14
CA THR A 118 12.29 4.57 5.70
C THR A 118 11.20 4.06 6.64
N ALA A 119 10.60 4.93 7.45
CA ALA A 119 9.43 4.60 8.27
C ALA A 119 8.26 4.14 7.40
N LEU A 120 7.98 4.83 6.30
CA LEU A 120 6.96 4.41 5.34
C LEU A 120 7.25 3.01 4.78
N ARG A 121 8.50 2.69 4.43
CA ARG A 121 8.87 1.35 3.96
C ARG A 121 8.53 0.27 4.98
N LYS A 122 8.85 0.50 6.25
CA LYS A 122 8.51 -0.42 7.35
C LYS A 122 7.01 -0.61 7.51
N GLU A 123 6.26 0.49 7.49
CA GLU A 123 4.78 0.46 7.57
C GLU A 123 4.19 -0.32 6.40
N CYS A 124 4.74 -0.14 5.19
CA CYS A 124 4.29 -0.85 4.01
C CYS A 124 4.59 -2.34 4.10
N MET A 125 5.78 -2.71 4.57
CA MET A 125 6.14 -4.11 4.78
C MET A 125 5.18 -4.77 5.77
N GLN A 126 4.90 -4.13 6.91
CA GLN A 126 3.96 -4.65 7.90
C GLN A 126 2.53 -4.76 7.35
N PHE A 127 2.07 -3.76 6.60
CA PHE A 127 0.75 -3.79 5.95
C PHE A 127 0.62 -4.97 4.99
N LEU A 128 1.61 -5.18 4.13
CA LEU A 128 1.64 -6.29 3.18
C LEU A 128 1.60 -7.64 3.88
N LEU A 129 2.45 -7.83 4.89
CA LEU A 129 2.49 -9.05 5.72
C LEU A 129 1.11 -9.37 6.29
N ASN A 130 0.43 -8.36 6.87
CA ASN A 130 -0.92 -8.52 7.41
C ASN A 130 -1.93 -8.91 6.30
N CYS A 131 -1.84 -8.31 5.11
CA CYS A 131 -2.69 -8.69 3.98
C CYS A 131 -2.49 -10.14 3.58
N LEU A 132 -1.25 -10.64 3.52
CA LEU A 132 -0.98 -12.03 3.14
C LEU A 132 -1.40 -13.02 4.20
N GLN A 133 -1.18 -12.70 5.47
CA GLN A 133 -1.68 -13.52 6.57
C GLN A 133 -3.20 -13.67 6.46
N LYS A 134 -3.92 -12.57 6.20
CA LYS A 134 -5.37 -12.61 5.97
C LYS A 134 -5.76 -13.38 4.72
N MET A 135 -5.04 -13.20 3.60
CA MET A 135 -5.29 -13.98 2.38
C MET A 135 -5.02 -15.48 2.58
N ARG A 136 -3.99 -15.84 3.36
CA ARG A 136 -3.68 -17.22 3.71
C ARG A 136 -4.80 -17.79 4.57
N GLU A 137 -5.19 -17.12 5.65
CA GLU A 137 -6.30 -17.50 6.54
C GLU A 137 -7.63 -17.70 5.78
N CYS A 138 -7.90 -16.89 4.76
CA CYS A 138 -9.10 -17.02 3.93
C CYS A 138 -8.91 -17.92 2.70
N SER A 139 -7.74 -18.55 2.54
CA SER A 139 -7.43 -19.33 1.34
C SER A 139 -8.21 -20.64 1.31
N PRO A 140 -8.87 -20.98 0.19
CA PRO A 140 -9.52 -22.27 0.00
C PRO A 140 -8.57 -23.46 0.19
N LEU A 141 -7.26 -23.22 0.01
CA LEU A 141 -6.21 -24.23 0.14
C LEU A 141 -5.99 -24.71 1.59
N ILE A 142 -6.52 -24.01 2.59
CA ILE A 142 -6.51 -24.48 3.99
C ILE A 142 -7.51 -25.62 4.19
N TYR A 143 -8.59 -25.66 3.40
CA TYR A 143 -9.56 -26.74 3.50
C TYR A 143 -9.02 -27.97 2.77
N SER A 144 -8.79 -29.05 3.51
CA SER A 144 -8.59 -30.36 2.89
C SER A 144 -9.88 -30.71 2.13
N LEU A 145 -9.83 -30.77 0.80
CA LEU A 145 -10.93 -31.31 -0.01
C LEU A 145 -11.19 -32.73 0.49
N THR A 146 -12.25 -32.89 1.29
CA THR A 146 -12.70 -34.22 1.68
C THR A 146 -13.07 -34.96 0.41
N LYS A 147 -12.49 -36.15 0.22
CA LYS A 147 -12.76 -37.01 -0.95
C LYS A 147 -14.26 -37.07 -1.18
N ALA A 148 -14.70 -36.81 -2.41
CA ALA A 148 -16.04 -37.16 -2.84
C ALA A 148 -16.23 -38.66 -2.58
N VAL A 149 -17.22 -38.97 -1.74
CA VAL A 149 -17.63 -40.32 -1.37
C VAL A 149 -18.20 -41.04 -2.59
#